data_AF-A0A3B4BAI9-F1
#
_entry.id   AF-A0A3B4BAI9-F1
#
_cell.length_a   1.000
_cell.length_b   1.000
_cell.length_c   1.000
_cell.angle_alpha   90.00
_cell.angle_beta   90.00
_cell.angle_gamma   90.00
#
_symmetry.space_group_name_H-M   'P 1'
#
loop_
_entity.id
_entity.type
_entity.pdbx_description
1 polymer ?
#
loop_
_entity_poly.entity_id
_entity_poly.type
_entity_poly.pdbx_seq_one_letter_code
_entity_poly.pdbx_strand_id
1 'polypeptide(L)'
;MSLFYFHTFSLAYIFLNVISCLVTLWVLKVADPWSNLISSIPISSHLIFVVQDVALHYNTYLQQVVQYLEKDPHFREKLYCICILYIYIYSLSQELDFVHHSIRTKLDELKREEITRLRMLLKAKRDLKLKKEGKGQLRDHQALLKHFDHMDFTNPHVFEVEDLDRLIKAATKDLQRVDEQQHAEFKRYEMMKEHERRERLKNMTSQEREREEREHREKREKHKKHPKLNHPGSEDQLKEVWHETDGLDEADFNPKTFFRLHGTTPAYDPENEEDDMMEMEEERRRMREEIMTEVDTDGDQIISEQEFMEHTKKQEFHKNEDWEVRTKPEVNQNLTRTNSGLNHD
;
A
#
# COMPACT_ATOMS: atom_id res chain seq x y z
N MET A 1 -56.37 10.97 0.67
CA MET A 1 -54.95 11.08 1.08
C MET A 1 -54.32 9.69 1.31
N SER A 2 -54.40 8.75 0.36
CA SER A 2 -53.74 7.42 0.53
C SER A 2 -53.10 6.85 -0.75
N LEU A 3 -53.22 7.54 -1.88
CA LEU A 3 -52.68 7.06 -3.18
C LEU A 3 -51.41 7.81 -3.63
N PHE A 4 -51.05 8.93 -2.99
CA PHE A 4 -49.81 9.66 -3.28
C PHE A 4 -48.60 9.18 -2.47
N TYR A 5 -48.81 8.47 -1.35
CA TYR A 5 -47.72 7.95 -0.51
C TYR A 5 -47.12 6.63 -1.03
N PHE A 6 -47.86 5.88 -1.85
CA PHE A 6 -47.37 4.60 -2.39
C PHE A 6 -46.42 4.77 -3.58
N HIS A 7 -46.53 5.87 -4.34
CA HIS A 7 -45.71 6.07 -5.54
C HIS A 7 -44.30 6.61 -5.22
N THR A 8 -44.15 7.39 -4.16
CA THR A 8 -42.86 7.93 -3.71
C THR A 8 -42.01 6.89 -2.99
N PHE A 9 -42.62 5.99 -2.21
CA PHE A 9 -41.93 4.86 -1.58
C PHE A 9 -41.41 3.85 -2.62
N SER A 10 -42.16 3.62 -3.70
CA SER A 10 -41.76 2.69 -4.77
C SER A 10 -40.54 3.22 -5.56
N LEU A 11 -40.51 4.52 -5.87
CA LEU A 11 -39.37 5.13 -6.57
C LEU A 11 -38.10 5.18 -5.71
N ALA A 12 -38.22 5.47 -4.40
CA ALA A 12 -37.08 5.44 -3.48
C ALA A 12 -36.52 4.02 -3.30
N TYR A 13 -37.38 3.00 -3.26
CA TYR A 13 -36.96 1.60 -3.18
C TYR A 13 -36.25 1.15 -4.46
N ILE A 14 -36.72 1.58 -5.64
CA ILE A 14 -36.06 1.30 -6.92
C ILE A 14 -34.70 2.02 -6.98
N PHE A 15 -34.61 3.28 -6.52
CA PHE A 15 -33.34 4.02 -6.49
C PHE A 15 -32.29 3.38 -5.57
N LEU A 16 -32.69 2.95 -4.38
CA LEU A 16 -31.79 2.25 -3.44
C LEU A 16 -31.35 0.87 -3.95
N ASN A 17 -32.22 0.15 -4.67
CA ASN A 17 -31.84 -1.12 -5.29
C ASN A 17 -30.92 -0.93 -6.52
N VAL A 18 -31.09 0.14 -7.29
CA VAL A 18 -30.18 0.47 -8.41
C VAL A 18 -28.81 0.91 -7.88
N ILE A 19 -28.76 1.72 -6.82
CA ILE A 19 -27.48 2.08 -6.17
C ILE A 19 -26.83 0.85 -5.53
N SER A 20 -27.60 -0.03 -4.87
CA SER A 20 -27.08 -1.31 -4.35
C SER A 20 -26.55 -2.22 -5.48
N CYS A 21 -27.23 -2.28 -6.63
CA CYS A 21 -26.74 -2.99 -7.82
C CYS A 21 -25.49 -2.35 -8.44
N LEU A 22 -25.39 -1.02 -8.45
CA LEU A 22 -24.21 -0.32 -8.97
C LEU A 22 -23.02 -0.41 -8.01
N VAL A 23 -23.25 -0.39 -6.70
CA VAL A 23 -22.23 -0.64 -5.67
C VAL A 23 -21.79 -2.10 -5.70
N THR A 24 -22.69 -3.06 -5.89
CA THR A 24 -22.30 -4.47 -6.05
C THR A 24 -21.60 -4.73 -7.39
N LEU A 25 -21.98 -4.05 -8.49
CA LEU A 25 -21.25 -4.11 -9.76
C LEU A 25 -19.90 -3.36 -9.73
N TRP A 26 -19.78 -2.31 -8.92
CA TRP A 26 -18.51 -1.63 -8.65
C TRP A 26 -17.62 -2.50 -7.78
N VAL A 27 -18.15 -3.13 -6.72
CA VAL A 27 -17.44 -4.13 -5.90
C VAL A 27 -17.07 -5.39 -6.70
N LEU A 28 -17.89 -5.81 -7.69
CA LEU A 28 -17.58 -6.91 -8.61
C LEU A 28 -16.61 -6.54 -9.74
N LYS A 29 -16.44 -5.25 -10.06
CA LYS A 29 -15.41 -4.76 -11.01
C LYS A 29 -14.12 -4.33 -10.35
N VAL A 30 -14.14 -4.00 -9.05
CA VAL A 30 -12.96 -3.89 -8.17
C VAL A 30 -12.65 -5.27 -7.56
N ALA A 31 -12.92 -6.35 -8.32
CA ALA A 31 -12.44 -7.67 -8.00
C ALA A 31 -10.93 -7.70 -8.20
N ASP A 32 -10.21 -7.67 -7.07
CA ASP A 32 -8.82 -8.07 -6.86
C ASP A 32 -7.84 -7.82 -8.02
N PRO A 33 -6.83 -6.94 -7.85
CA PRO A 33 -5.65 -6.87 -8.72
C PRO A 33 -4.94 -8.23 -8.90
N TRP A 34 -5.19 -9.17 -7.99
CA TRP A 34 -4.72 -10.56 -8.02
C TRP A 34 -5.45 -11.46 -9.03
N SER A 35 -6.70 -11.17 -9.39
CA SER A 35 -7.52 -12.07 -10.21
C SER A 35 -7.03 -12.17 -11.67
N ASN A 36 -6.61 -11.05 -12.24
CA ASN A 36 -6.13 -10.98 -13.62
C ASN A 36 -4.67 -11.43 -13.79
N LEU A 37 -3.84 -11.31 -12.73
CA LEU A 37 -2.45 -11.75 -12.75
C LEU A 37 -2.33 -13.29 -12.72
N ILE A 38 -3.23 -13.95 -11.99
CA ILE A 38 -3.18 -15.39 -11.71
C ILE A 38 -3.71 -16.23 -12.89
N SER A 39 -4.52 -15.65 -13.79
CA SER A 39 -5.12 -16.36 -14.94
C SER A 39 -4.12 -16.79 -16.02
N SER A 40 -2.90 -16.24 -16.01
CA SER A 40 -1.86 -16.46 -17.02
C SER A 40 -0.78 -17.49 -16.63
N ILE A 41 -0.90 -18.11 -15.45
CA ILE A 41 0.01 -19.14 -14.98
C ILE A 41 -0.82 -20.41 -14.75
N PRO A 42 -0.41 -21.61 -15.21
CA PRO A 42 -1.17 -22.83 -14.98
C PRO A 42 -0.97 -23.28 -13.53
N ILE A 43 -1.52 -22.53 -12.58
CA ILE A 43 -1.56 -22.88 -11.17
C ILE A 43 -2.97 -23.39 -10.87
N SER A 44 -3.05 -24.62 -10.37
CA SER A 44 -4.31 -25.27 -9.98
C SER A 44 -5.17 -24.34 -9.11
N SER A 45 -6.45 -24.18 -9.45
CA SER A 45 -7.47 -23.36 -8.74
C SER A 45 -7.49 -23.55 -7.23
N HIS A 46 -7.16 -24.76 -6.75
CA HIS A 46 -7.04 -25.05 -5.32
C HIS A 46 -5.84 -24.39 -4.63
N LEU A 47 -4.73 -24.15 -5.32
CA LEU A 47 -3.56 -23.48 -4.73
C LEU A 47 -3.81 -21.98 -4.57
N ILE A 48 -4.55 -21.38 -5.51
CA ILE A 48 -5.00 -19.98 -5.46
C ILE A 48 -5.94 -19.78 -4.27
N PHE A 49 -6.92 -20.69 -4.11
CA PHE A 49 -7.80 -20.69 -2.94
C PHE A 49 -7.01 -20.80 -1.63
N VAL A 50 -6.06 -21.72 -1.49
CA VAL A 50 -5.27 -21.87 -0.25
C VAL A 50 -4.38 -20.67 0.05
N VAL A 51 -3.79 -20.02 -0.95
CA VAL A 51 -2.95 -18.82 -0.75
C VAL A 51 -3.80 -17.61 -0.36
N GLN A 52 -4.95 -17.43 -1.02
CA GLN A 52 -5.89 -16.35 -0.70
C GLN A 52 -6.58 -16.58 0.66
N ASP A 53 -6.87 -17.83 1.01
CA ASP A 53 -7.39 -18.23 2.32
C ASP A 53 -6.35 -17.96 3.43
N VAL A 54 -5.07 -18.25 3.21
CA VAL A 54 -4.01 -17.92 4.18
C VAL A 54 -3.86 -16.42 4.39
N ALA A 55 -3.89 -15.62 3.31
CA ALA A 55 -3.80 -14.16 3.40
C ALA A 55 -5.02 -13.55 4.13
N LEU A 56 -6.22 -14.04 3.84
CA LEU A 56 -7.46 -13.58 4.47
C LEU A 56 -7.50 -13.89 5.98
N HIS A 57 -7.03 -15.08 6.37
CA HIS A 57 -7.00 -15.47 7.77
C HIS A 57 -5.90 -14.76 8.58
N TYR A 58 -4.73 -14.53 7.99
CA TYR A 58 -3.69 -13.70 8.61
C TYR A 58 -4.21 -12.28 8.89
N ASN A 59 -4.92 -11.68 7.94
CA ASN A 59 -5.53 -10.36 8.12
C ASN A 59 -6.58 -10.38 9.25
N THR A 60 -7.38 -11.44 9.33
CA THR A 60 -8.36 -11.61 10.42
C THR A 60 -7.67 -11.68 11.79
N TYR A 61 -6.57 -12.44 11.90
CA TYR A 61 -5.77 -12.52 13.13
C TYR A 61 -5.19 -11.15 13.51
N LEU A 62 -4.58 -10.43 12.55
CA LEU A 62 -4.05 -9.09 12.77
C LEU A 62 -5.13 -8.12 13.26
N GLN A 63 -6.29 -8.10 12.61
CA GLN A 63 -7.44 -7.27 13.00
C GLN A 63 -7.94 -7.60 14.41
N GLN A 64 -8.01 -8.89 14.76
CA GLN A 64 -8.42 -9.32 16.11
C GLN A 64 -7.41 -8.85 17.16
N VAL A 65 -6.11 -9.03 16.93
CA VAL A 65 -5.04 -8.57 17.83
C VAL A 65 -5.18 -7.05 18.08
N VAL A 66 -5.29 -6.26 17.01
CA VAL A 66 -5.47 -4.80 17.10
C VAL A 66 -6.75 -4.46 17.87
N GLN A 67 -7.88 -5.07 17.53
CA GLN A 67 -9.17 -4.82 18.17
C GLN A 67 -9.15 -5.09 19.68
N TYR A 68 -8.41 -6.09 20.15
CA TYR A 68 -8.29 -6.37 21.58
C TYR A 68 -7.32 -5.43 22.28
N LEU A 69 -6.24 -5.03 21.60
CA LEU A 69 -5.30 -4.02 22.11
C LEU A 69 -5.96 -2.64 22.26
N GLU A 70 -6.81 -2.23 21.31
CA GLU A 70 -7.56 -0.96 21.37
C GLU A 70 -8.59 -0.87 22.51
N LYS A 71 -8.99 -2.02 23.09
CA LYS A 71 -9.91 -2.03 24.25
C LYS A 71 -9.23 -1.53 25.52
N ASP A 72 -7.91 -1.65 25.62
CA ASP A 72 -7.15 -1.10 26.74
C ASP A 72 -6.98 0.42 26.56
N PRO A 73 -7.48 1.27 27.48
CA PRO A 73 -7.38 2.72 27.32
C PRO A 73 -5.92 3.21 27.27
N HIS A 74 -5.04 2.65 28.10
CA HIS A 74 -3.63 3.05 28.15
C HIS A 74 -2.93 2.65 26.85
N PHE A 75 -3.10 1.40 26.42
CA PHE A 75 -2.50 0.94 25.17
C PHE A 75 -3.08 1.67 23.95
N ARG A 76 -4.39 1.96 23.94
CA ARG A 76 -5.03 2.74 22.87
C ARG A 76 -4.49 4.16 22.79
N GLU A 77 -4.29 4.83 23.92
CA GLU A 77 -3.63 6.14 23.95
C GLU A 77 -2.21 6.05 23.40
N LYS A 78 -1.46 4.98 23.72
CA LYS A 78 -0.14 4.74 23.13
C LYS A 78 -0.19 4.45 21.63
N LEU A 79 -1.17 3.69 21.16
CA LEU A 79 -1.41 3.45 19.72
C LEU A 79 -1.73 4.76 18.99
N TYR A 80 -2.61 5.60 19.54
CA TYR A 80 -2.89 6.91 18.97
C TYR A 80 -1.68 7.83 19.06
N CYS A 81 -0.94 7.81 20.17
CA CYS A 81 0.30 8.55 20.30
C CYS A 81 1.36 8.07 19.33
N ILE A 82 1.37 6.81 18.89
CA ILE A 82 2.27 6.32 17.83
C ILE A 82 1.78 6.75 16.46
N CYS A 83 0.47 6.77 16.25
CA CYS A 83 -0.15 7.54 15.17
C CYS A 83 -0.02 9.07 15.34
N ILE A 84 0.73 9.60 16.32
CA ILE A 84 1.07 11.02 16.55
C ILE A 84 2.60 11.22 16.62
N LEU A 85 3.35 10.17 16.93
CA LEU A 85 4.78 10.15 17.24
C LEU A 85 5.33 8.78 16.78
N TYR A 86 5.28 8.50 15.47
CA TYR A 86 5.76 7.32 14.72
C TYR A 86 7.24 6.90 14.98
N ILE A 87 7.64 6.69 16.23
CA ILE A 87 9.03 6.81 16.73
C ILE A 87 9.46 5.53 17.47
N TYR A 88 8.55 4.56 17.53
CA TYR A 88 8.41 3.71 18.71
C TYR A 88 7.88 2.31 18.40
N ILE A 89 8.18 1.68 17.25
CA ILE A 89 7.79 0.26 17.01
C ILE A 89 8.28 -0.65 18.16
N TYR A 90 9.54 -0.46 18.56
CA TYR A 90 10.14 -1.25 19.64
C TYR A 90 9.58 -0.87 21.03
N SER A 91 9.33 0.42 21.28
CA SER A 91 8.74 0.89 22.54
C SER A 91 7.27 0.49 22.68
N LEU A 92 6.49 0.46 21.59
CA LEU A 92 5.09 0.01 21.58
C LEU A 92 4.99 -1.45 22.00
N SER A 93 5.89 -2.27 21.45
CA SER A 93 5.90 -3.69 21.79
C SER A 93 6.18 -3.87 23.28
N GLN A 94 7.03 -3.04 23.90
CA GLN A 94 7.26 -3.07 25.36
C GLN A 94 6.06 -2.58 26.19
N GLU A 95 5.22 -1.69 25.64
CA GLU A 95 3.98 -1.26 26.32
C GLU A 95 3.00 -2.43 26.53
N LEU A 96 3.20 -3.54 25.81
CA LEU A 96 2.43 -4.77 25.98
C LEU A 96 2.52 -5.36 27.40
N ASP A 97 3.64 -5.14 28.11
CA ASP A 97 3.82 -5.63 29.48
C ASP A 97 2.88 -4.93 30.48
N PHE A 98 2.41 -3.73 30.16
CA PHE A 98 1.50 -2.95 31.00
C PHE A 98 0.02 -3.16 30.67
N VAL A 99 -0.28 -3.91 29.60
CA VAL A 99 -1.66 -4.18 29.17
C VAL A 99 -2.40 -5.03 30.21
N HIS A 100 -3.67 -4.73 30.42
CA HIS A 100 -4.50 -5.45 31.38
C HIS A 100 -4.51 -6.97 31.13
N HIS A 101 -4.41 -7.75 32.23
CA HIS A 101 -4.27 -9.22 32.17
C HIS A 101 -5.38 -9.94 31.40
N SER A 102 -6.62 -9.42 31.41
CA SER A 102 -7.72 -10.02 30.63
C SER A 102 -7.48 -9.94 29.12
N ILE A 103 -6.82 -8.87 28.66
CA ILE A 103 -6.46 -8.68 27.25
C ILE A 103 -5.27 -9.58 26.93
N ARG A 104 -4.24 -9.62 27.79
CA ARG A 104 -3.10 -10.55 27.64
C ARG A 104 -3.57 -12.01 27.49
N THR A 105 -4.45 -12.47 28.38
CA THR A 105 -5.06 -13.81 28.31
C THR A 105 -5.74 -14.07 26.97
N LYS A 106 -6.42 -13.05 26.40
CA LYS A 106 -7.10 -13.18 25.12
C LYS A 106 -6.11 -13.19 23.95
N LEU A 107 -5.05 -12.39 23.99
CA LEU A 107 -3.98 -12.41 22.99
C LEU A 107 -3.28 -13.77 22.95
N ASP A 108 -3.03 -14.37 24.12
CA ASP A 108 -2.48 -15.73 24.22
C ASP A 108 -3.41 -16.76 23.57
N GLU A 109 -4.73 -16.61 23.74
CA GLU A 109 -5.72 -17.48 23.09
C GLU A 109 -5.71 -17.32 21.56
N LEU A 110 -5.71 -16.08 21.07
CA LEU A 110 -5.63 -15.79 19.63
C LEU A 110 -4.37 -16.38 19.00
N LYS A 111 -3.21 -16.23 19.66
CA LYS A 111 -1.95 -16.83 19.20
C LYS A 111 -2.06 -18.36 19.11
N ARG A 112 -2.63 -19.01 20.13
CA ARG A 112 -2.83 -20.48 20.13
C ARG A 112 -3.75 -20.94 19.01
N GLU A 113 -4.84 -20.22 18.77
CA GLU A 113 -5.78 -20.50 17.68
C GLU A 113 -5.09 -20.40 16.32
N GLU A 114 -4.35 -19.31 16.08
CA GLU A 114 -3.66 -19.09 14.81
C GLU A 114 -2.55 -20.12 14.57
N ILE A 115 -1.74 -20.45 15.58
CA ILE A 115 -0.73 -21.51 15.46
C ILE A 115 -1.37 -22.87 15.16
N THR A 116 -2.51 -23.17 15.80
CA THR A 116 -3.25 -24.42 15.54
C THR A 116 -3.73 -24.47 14.10
N ARG A 117 -4.29 -23.38 13.59
CA ARG A 117 -4.72 -23.24 12.20
C ARG A 117 -3.55 -23.44 11.22
N LEU A 118 -2.41 -22.77 11.44
CA LEU A 118 -1.21 -22.91 10.60
C LEU A 118 -0.67 -24.34 10.59
N ARG A 119 -0.67 -25.02 11.75
CA ARG A 119 -0.29 -26.44 11.84
C ARG A 119 -1.24 -27.33 11.05
N MET A 120 -2.55 -27.08 11.12
CA MET A 120 -3.55 -27.83 10.34
C MET A 120 -3.37 -27.63 8.83
N LEU A 121 -3.13 -26.39 8.39
CA LEU A 121 -2.87 -26.09 6.97
C LEU A 121 -1.61 -26.79 6.45
N LEU A 122 -0.52 -26.79 7.21
CA LEU A 122 0.70 -27.51 6.84
C LEU A 122 0.46 -29.02 6.77
N LYS A 123 -0.33 -29.58 7.71
CA LYS A 123 -0.72 -30.99 7.67
C LYS A 123 -1.52 -31.30 6.41
N ALA A 124 -2.55 -30.52 6.10
CA ALA A 124 -3.37 -30.70 4.90
C ALA A 124 -2.54 -30.58 3.62
N LYS A 125 -1.63 -29.59 3.53
CA LYS A 125 -0.74 -29.41 2.38
C LYS A 125 0.18 -30.61 2.17
N ARG A 126 0.74 -31.19 3.24
CA ARG A 126 1.55 -32.42 3.18
C ARG A 126 0.71 -33.59 2.68
N ASP A 127 -0.50 -33.77 3.21
CA ASP A 127 -1.37 -34.89 2.86
C ASP A 127 -1.82 -34.82 1.38
N LEU A 128 -2.11 -33.62 0.87
CA LEU A 128 -2.39 -33.39 -0.54
C LEU A 128 -1.18 -33.67 -1.43
N LYS A 129 0.04 -33.27 -1.01
CA LYS A 129 1.27 -33.54 -1.76
C LYS A 129 1.59 -35.04 -1.81
N LEU A 130 1.43 -35.74 -0.69
CA LEU A 130 1.57 -37.20 -0.60
C LEU A 130 0.63 -37.91 -1.58
N LYS A 131 -0.64 -37.48 -1.65
CA LYS A 131 -1.63 -38.03 -2.59
C LYS A 131 -1.28 -37.77 -4.07
N LYS A 132 -0.62 -36.66 -4.39
CA LYS A 132 -0.29 -36.28 -5.79
C LYS A 132 1.01 -36.90 -6.32
N GLU A 133 2.05 -37.03 -5.49
CA GLU A 133 3.41 -37.31 -5.99
C GLU A 133 4.00 -38.64 -5.52
N GLY A 134 3.35 -39.39 -4.61
CA GLY A 134 3.77 -40.73 -4.17
C GLY A 134 5.15 -40.83 -3.50
N LYS A 135 5.93 -39.74 -3.47
CA LYS A 135 7.27 -39.63 -2.88
C LYS A 135 7.31 -38.42 -1.94
N GLY A 136 6.81 -38.60 -0.72
CA GLY A 136 6.92 -37.56 0.30
C GLY A 136 8.26 -37.61 1.00
N GLN A 137 9.18 -36.71 0.65
CA GLN A 137 10.31 -36.41 1.53
C GLN A 137 9.74 -35.82 2.82
N LEU A 138 10.09 -36.39 3.98
CA LEU A 138 9.78 -35.86 5.31
C LEU A 138 10.46 -34.48 5.45
N ARG A 139 9.79 -33.42 4.99
CA ARG A 139 10.18 -32.06 5.38
C ARG A 139 9.73 -31.87 6.82
N ASP A 140 10.65 -31.40 7.64
CA ASP A 140 10.37 -31.07 9.02
C ASP A 140 9.25 -30.02 9.07
N HIS A 141 8.13 -30.39 9.71
CA HIS A 141 6.96 -29.50 9.84
C HIS A 141 7.36 -28.19 10.51
N GLN A 142 8.34 -28.27 11.41
CA GLN A 142 8.86 -27.14 12.17
C GLN A 142 9.68 -26.18 11.28
N ALA A 143 10.38 -26.69 10.28
CA ALA A 143 11.08 -25.85 9.30
C ALA A 143 10.11 -25.12 8.34
N LEU A 144 8.94 -25.69 8.06
CA LEU A 144 7.91 -25.05 7.26
C LEU A 144 7.17 -23.94 8.02
N LEU A 145 7.00 -24.08 9.33
CA LEU A 145 6.41 -23.04 10.17
C LEU A 145 7.27 -21.77 10.20
N LYS A 146 8.61 -21.91 10.15
CA LYS A 146 9.53 -20.76 10.06
C LYS A 146 9.33 -19.85 8.83
N HIS A 147 8.52 -20.25 7.84
CA HIS A 147 8.20 -19.41 6.68
C HIS A 147 7.09 -18.38 6.96
N PHE A 148 6.39 -18.49 8.09
CA PHE A 148 5.44 -17.47 8.51
C PHE A 148 6.19 -16.42 9.34
N ASP A 149 6.57 -15.33 8.68
CA ASP A 149 7.43 -14.27 9.24
C ASP A 149 6.81 -13.55 10.46
N HIS A 150 5.47 -13.57 10.58
CA HIS A 150 4.68 -12.76 11.52
C HIS A 150 4.42 -13.41 12.89
N MET A 151 5.01 -14.58 13.19
CA MET A 151 4.70 -15.35 14.40
C MET A 151 5.95 -16.02 14.97
N ASP A 152 6.05 -16.09 16.31
CA ASP A 152 6.98 -17.01 16.94
C ASP A 152 6.35 -18.40 17.20
N PHE A 153 7.04 -19.44 16.72
CA PHE A 153 6.66 -20.84 16.92
C PHE A 153 7.43 -21.52 18.05
N THR A 154 8.46 -20.86 18.62
CA THR A 154 9.21 -21.41 19.76
C THR A 154 8.40 -21.34 21.05
N ASN A 155 7.66 -20.25 21.24
CA ASN A 155 6.68 -20.10 22.31
C ASN A 155 5.25 -20.10 21.73
N PRO A 156 4.59 -21.25 21.59
CA PRO A 156 3.27 -21.30 20.95
C PRO A 156 2.10 -20.89 21.86
N HIS A 157 2.35 -20.53 23.13
CA HIS A 157 1.29 -20.43 24.14
C HIS A 157 1.12 -19.05 24.73
N VAL A 158 2.15 -18.21 24.68
CA VAL A 158 2.13 -16.84 25.21
C VAL A 158 2.43 -15.88 24.07
N PHE A 159 1.64 -14.82 23.95
CA PHE A 159 1.85 -13.72 23.03
C PHE A 159 2.83 -12.75 23.68
N GLU A 160 4.02 -12.60 23.13
CA GLU A 160 5.12 -11.79 23.68
C GLU A 160 5.33 -10.51 22.85
N VAL A 161 6.20 -9.64 23.37
CA VAL A 161 6.64 -8.40 22.73
C VAL A 161 7.13 -8.67 21.31
N GLU A 162 7.88 -9.76 21.14
CA GLU A 162 8.45 -10.20 19.86
C GLU A 162 7.38 -10.61 18.85
N ASP A 163 6.22 -11.12 19.29
CA ASP A 163 5.13 -11.45 18.37
C ASP A 163 4.48 -10.19 17.82
N LEU A 164 4.30 -9.17 18.65
CA LEU A 164 3.75 -7.89 18.23
C LEU A 164 4.70 -7.17 17.27
N ASP A 165 6.01 -7.16 17.56
CA ASP A 165 7.04 -6.61 16.67
C ASP A 165 7.05 -7.32 15.30
N ARG A 166 6.98 -8.67 15.30
CA ARG A 166 6.87 -9.46 14.06
C ARG A 166 5.60 -9.17 13.28
N LEU A 167 4.47 -8.98 13.97
CA LEU A 167 3.19 -8.64 13.33
C LEU A 167 3.26 -7.26 12.67
N ILE A 168 3.82 -6.26 13.37
CA ILE A 168 4.00 -4.92 12.81
C ILE A 168 4.92 -4.99 11.58
N LYS A 169 6.09 -5.62 11.70
CA LYS A 169 7.03 -5.80 10.57
C LYS A 169 6.40 -6.51 9.37
N ALA A 170 5.60 -7.54 9.63
CA ALA A 170 4.91 -8.25 8.56
C ALA A 170 3.83 -7.39 7.89
N ALA A 171 3.04 -6.65 8.67
CA ALA A 171 2.05 -5.71 8.13
C ALA A 171 2.71 -4.60 7.30
N THR A 172 3.81 -4.02 7.79
CA THR A 172 4.58 -3.00 7.06
C THR A 172 5.15 -3.55 5.75
N LYS A 173 5.73 -4.76 5.76
CA LYS A 173 6.22 -5.45 4.56
C LYS A 173 5.10 -5.75 3.57
N ASP A 174 3.89 -6.06 4.04
CA ASP A 174 2.75 -6.27 3.17
C ASP A 174 2.28 -4.96 2.52
N LEU A 175 2.34 -3.82 3.22
CA LEU A 175 2.09 -2.50 2.64
C LEU A 175 3.11 -2.16 1.54
N GLN A 176 4.42 -2.35 1.77
CA GLN A 176 5.42 -2.13 0.71
C GLN A 176 5.19 -3.01 -0.53
N ARG A 177 4.73 -4.27 -0.38
CA ARG A 177 4.38 -5.08 -1.56
C ARG A 177 3.21 -4.51 -2.34
N VAL A 178 2.24 -3.90 -1.67
CA VAL A 178 1.12 -3.21 -2.33
C VAL A 178 1.64 -2.00 -3.09
N ASP A 179 2.51 -1.20 -2.47
CA ASP A 179 3.17 -0.06 -3.12
C ASP A 179 3.96 -0.51 -4.37
N GLU A 180 4.81 -1.55 -4.25
CA GLU A 180 5.56 -2.15 -5.36
C GLU A 180 4.66 -2.66 -6.50
N GLN A 181 3.56 -3.32 -6.14
CA GLN A 181 2.59 -3.82 -7.11
C GLN A 181 1.93 -2.67 -7.86
N GLN A 182 1.52 -1.62 -7.14
CA GLN A 182 0.90 -0.44 -7.74
C GLN A 182 1.87 0.26 -8.70
N HIS A 183 3.14 0.35 -8.34
CA HIS A 183 4.18 0.87 -9.22
C HIS A 183 4.38 0.00 -10.49
N ALA A 184 4.33 -1.32 -10.35
CA ALA A 184 4.39 -2.24 -11.48
C ALA A 184 3.15 -2.14 -12.39
N GLU A 185 1.97 -1.93 -11.82
CA GLU A 185 0.72 -1.69 -12.55
C GLU A 185 0.76 -0.36 -13.30
N PHE A 186 1.24 0.71 -12.69
CA PHE A 186 1.45 1.99 -13.37
C PHE A 186 2.41 1.86 -14.55
N LYS A 187 3.53 1.15 -14.39
CA LYS A 187 4.45 0.84 -15.51
C LYS A 187 3.73 0.12 -16.66
N ARG A 188 2.89 -0.89 -16.35
CA ARG A 188 2.12 -1.62 -17.37
C ARG A 188 1.10 -0.72 -18.05
N TYR A 189 0.41 0.12 -17.29
CA TYR A 189 -0.54 1.10 -17.81
C TYR A 189 0.14 2.04 -18.81
N GLU A 190 1.26 2.66 -18.44
CA GLU A 190 2.01 3.56 -19.33
C GLU A 190 2.53 2.83 -20.58
N MET A 191 3.01 1.58 -20.44
CA MET A 191 3.42 0.76 -21.59
C MET A 191 2.26 0.44 -22.54
N MET A 192 1.08 0.09 -22.01
CA MET A 192 -0.12 -0.18 -22.82
C MET A 192 -0.64 1.09 -23.51
N LYS A 193 -0.72 2.21 -22.78
CA LYS A 193 -1.13 3.53 -23.29
C LYS A 193 -0.26 3.97 -24.47
N GLU A 194 1.06 3.81 -24.36
CA GLU A 194 2.01 4.11 -25.44
C GLU A 194 1.93 3.08 -26.59
N HIS A 195 1.74 1.79 -26.30
CA HIS A 195 1.56 0.76 -27.33
C HIS A 195 0.33 1.04 -28.21
N GLU A 196 -0.82 1.30 -27.59
CA GLU A 196 -2.05 1.64 -28.32
C GLU A 196 -1.91 2.90 -29.15
N ARG A 197 -1.23 3.93 -28.61
CA ARG A 197 -0.91 5.14 -29.37
C ARG A 197 -0.10 4.82 -30.63
N ARG A 198 0.91 3.95 -30.54
CA ARG A 198 1.72 3.54 -31.70
C ARG A 198 0.90 2.77 -32.73
N GLU A 199 0.04 1.87 -32.28
CA GLU A 199 -0.86 1.14 -33.19
C GLU A 199 -1.84 2.09 -33.90
N ARG A 200 -2.39 3.09 -33.20
CA ARG A 200 -3.21 4.15 -33.82
C ARG A 200 -2.43 4.91 -34.89
N LEU A 201 -1.22 5.35 -34.57
CA LEU A 201 -0.37 6.08 -35.52
C LEU A 201 -0.06 5.26 -36.79
N LYS A 202 0.11 3.94 -36.70
CA LYS A 202 0.35 3.09 -37.88
C LYS A 202 -0.82 3.09 -38.87
N ASN A 203 -2.04 3.21 -38.37
CA ASN A 203 -3.27 3.13 -39.17
C ASN A 203 -3.77 4.50 -39.67
N MET A 204 -3.04 5.60 -39.38
CA MET A 204 -3.41 6.97 -39.73
C MET A 204 -2.69 7.52 -40.98
N THR A 205 -3.28 8.53 -41.62
CA THR A 205 -2.64 9.24 -42.73
C THR A 205 -1.47 10.11 -42.27
N SER A 206 -0.62 10.56 -43.20
CA SER A 206 0.56 11.38 -42.85
C SER A 206 0.22 12.70 -42.15
N GLN A 207 -0.88 13.35 -42.56
CA GLN A 207 -1.32 14.61 -41.95
C GLN A 207 -1.94 14.40 -40.56
N GLU A 208 -2.69 13.32 -40.37
CA GLU A 208 -3.28 12.96 -39.06
C GLU A 208 -2.20 12.59 -38.04
N ARG A 209 -1.17 11.81 -38.45
CA ARG A 209 -0.02 11.48 -37.59
C ARG A 209 0.70 12.73 -37.10
N GLU A 210 0.98 13.68 -37.98
CA GLU A 210 1.68 14.92 -37.60
C GLU A 210 0.84 15.74 -36.60
N ARG A 211 -0.48 15.74 -36.76
CA ARG A 211 -1.40 16.40 -35.82
C ARG A 211 -1.41 15.70 -34.45
N GLU A 212 -1.56 14.38 -34.39
CA GLU A 212 -1.56 13.63 -33.12
C GLU A 212 -0.21 13.72 -32.40
N GLU A 213 0.91 13.73 -33.14
CA GLU A 213 2.25 13.96 -32.56
C GLU A 213 2.40 15.37 -31.99
N ARG A 214 1.83 16.38 -32.66
CA ARG A 214 1.82 17.76 -32.17
C ARG A 214 0.97 17.89 -30.91
N GLU A 215 -0.26 17.37 -30.92
CA GLU A 215 -1.15 17.38 -29.76
C GLU A 215 -0.55 16.61 -28.56
N HIS A 216 0.11 15.47 -28.82
CA HIS A 216 0.80 14.72 -27.77
C HIS A 216 2.01 15.49 -27.21
N ARG A 217 2.78 16.18 -28.07
CA ARG A 217 3.88 17.05 -27.63
C ARG A 217 3.36 18.20 -26.79
N GLU A 218 2.30 18.87 -27.24
CA GLU A 218 1.67 19.97 -26.50
C GLU A 218 1.14 19.51 -25.15
N LYS A 219 0.48 18.35 -25.07
CA LYS A 219 0.06 17.76 -23.78
C LYS A 219 1.27 17.50 -22.86
N ARG A 220 2.35 16.89 -23.37
CA ARG A 220 3.58 16.71 -22.59
C ARG A 220 4.19 18.03 -22.12
N GLU A 221 4.19 19.05 -22.96
CA GLU A 221 4.69 20.38 -22.59
C GLU A 221 3.80 21.08 -21.58
N LYS A 222 2.47 20.89 -21.65
CA LYS A 222 1.54 21.34 -20.61
C LYS A 222 1.80 20.63 -19.29
N HIS A 223 1.99 19.31 -19.29
CA HIS A 223 2.27 18.55 -18.06
C HIS A 223 3.63 18.93 -17.44
N LYS A 224 4.59 19.40 -18.24
CA LYS A 224 5.86 19.95 -17.74
C LYS A 224 5.73 21.35 -17.13
N LYS A 225 4.63 22.05 -17.42
CA LYS A 225 4.35 23.40 -16.92
C LYS A 225 3.44 23.29 -15.71
N HIS A 226 3.93 22.68 -14.64
CA HIS A 226 3.30 22.73 -13.33
C HIS A 226 3.91 23.89 -12.51
N PRO A 227 3.19 24.43 -11.51
CA PRO A 227 3.79 25.28 -10.49
C PRO A 227 5.02 24.59 -9.88
N LYS A 228 6.00 25.38 -9.45
CA LYS A 228 7.20 24.85 -8.79
C LYS A 228 6.76 24.07 -7.54
N LEU A 229 7.14 22.80 -7.47
CA LEU A 229 6.89 21.93 -6.33
C LEU A 229 8.19 21.84 -5.52
N ASN A 230 8.08 22.00 -4.21
CA ASN A 230 9.22 21.83 -3.30
C ASN A 230 9.64 20.35 -3.22
N HIS A 231 10.94 20.08 -3.02
CA HIS A 231 11.42 18.71 -2.81
C HIS A 231 10.72 18.07 -1.59
N PRO A 232 10.26 16.82 -1.68
CA PRO A 232 9.63 16.10 -0.58
C PRO A 232 10.53 16.04 0.67
N GLY A 233 10.03 16.47 1.83
CA GLY A 233 10.76 16.52 3.08
C GLY A 233 11.65 17.75 3.28
N SER A 234 11.75 18.67 2.32
CA SER A 234 12.59 19.87 2.41
C SER A 234 12.03 20.94 3.35
N GLU A 235 12.90 21.82 3.88
CA GLU A 235 12.48 22.90 4.78
C GLU A 235 11.39 23.80 4.18
N ASP A 236 11.52 24.14 2.90
CA ASP A 236 10.55 24.98 2.18
C ASP A 236 9.18 24.29 2.10
N GLN A 237 9.14 22.98 1.80
CA GLN A 237 7.89 22.22 1.77
C GLN A 237 7.23 22.18 3.16
N LEU A 238 8.02 21.97 4.22
CA LEU A 238 7.45 21.90 5.58
C LEU A 238 6.93 23.27 6.05
N LYS A 239 7.60 24.37 5.68
CA LYS A 239 7.14 25.73 5.96
C LYS A 239 5.88 26.09 5.18
N GLU A 240 5.79 25.67 3.92
CA GLU A 240 4.58 25.83 3.10
C GLU A 240 3.39 25.14 3.77
N VAL A 241 3.54 23.87 4.19
CA VAL A 241 2.49 23.15 4.94
C VAL A 241 2.14 23.86 6.25
N TRP A 242 3.14 24.32 7.00
CA TRP A 242 2.94 25.06 8.27
C TRP A 242 2.15 26.37 8.08
N HIS A 243 2.39 27.09 6.99
CA HIS A 243 1.70 28.33 6.68
C HIS A 243 0.31 28.10 6.06
N GLU A 244 0.23 27.25 5.03
CA GLU A 244 -1.00 27.07 4.26
C GLU A 244 -2.01 26.14 4.94
N THR A 245 -1.55 25.03 5.52
CA THR A 245 -2.43 24.04 6.17
C THR A 245 -2.70 24.39 7.63
N ASP A 246 -1.66 24.72 8.40
CA ASP A 246 -1.83 25.00 9.83
C ASP A 246 -2.18 26.47 10.13
N GLY A 247 -2.01 27.38 9.16
CA GLY A 247 -2.25 28.81 9.33
C GLY A 247 -1.28 29.47 10.33
N LEU A 248 -0.10 28.89 10.52
CA LEU A 248 0.93 29.37 11.44
C LEU A 248 1.98 30.21 10.70
N ASP A 249 2.63 31.13 11.40
CA ASP A 249 3.66 31.99 10.80
C ASP A 249 4.92 31.18 10.45
N GLU A 250 5.45 31.34 9.24
CA GLU A 250 6.71 30.74 8.79
C GLU A 250 7.89 31.13 9.69
N ALA A 251 7.86 32.35 10.27
CA ALA A 251 8.91 32.83 11.17
C ALA A 251 9.00 32.03 12.48
N ASP A 252 7.88 31.42 12.90
CA ASP A 252 7.78 30.59 14.10
C ASP A 252 7.96 29.09 13.80
N PHE A 253 8.37 28.74 12.58
CA PHE A 253 8.56 27.35 12.18
C PHE A 253 9.55 26.62 13.09
N ASN A 254 9.08 25.50 13.63
CA ASN A 254 9.89 24.62 14.47
C ASN A 254 9.70 23.17 14.01
N PRO A 255 10.74 22.50 13.49
CA PRO A 255 10.63 21.14 12.98
C PRO A 255 10.07 20.15 14.00
N LYS A 256 10.42 20.32 15.28
CA LYS A 256 9.93 19.44 16.35
C LYS A 256 8.44 19.62 16.60
N THR A 257 7.95 20.86 16.57
CA THR A 257 6.53 21.16 16.72
C THR A 257 5.76 20.72 15.48
N PHE A 258 6.31 20.94 14.28
CA PHE A 258 5.78 20.45 13.02
C PHE A 258 5.57 18.94 13.05
N PHE A 259 6.60 18.17 13.40
CA PHE A 259 6.54 16.71 13.50
C PHE A 259 5.44 16.24 14.47
N ARG A 260 5.20 16.97 15.56
CA ARG A 260 4.17 16.64 16.56
C ARG A 260 2.75 16.97 16.10
N LEU A 261 2.58 18.02 15.30
CA LEU A 261 1.29 18.41 14.72
C LEU A 261 0.88 17.41 13.64
N HIS A 262 1.76 17.19 12.65
CA HIS A 262 1.51 16.35 11.47
C HIS A 262 1.73 14.86 11.70
N GLY A 263 2.29 14.49 12.84
CA GLY A 263 2.31 13.11 13.27
C GLY A 263 0.92 12.51 13.35
N THR A 264 -0.15 13.32 13.51
CA THR A 264 -1.55 12.91 13.58
C THR A 264 -2.28 13.07 12.25
N THR A 265 -2.40 11.97 11.51
CA THR A 265 -3.23 11.81 10.29
C THR A 265 -2.82 12.64 9.06
N PRO A 266 -2.79 12.05 7.86
CA PRO A 266 -2.51 12.79 6.64
C PRO A 266 -3.67 13.73 6.31
N ALA A 267 -3.37 15.03 6.21
CA ALA A 267 -4.26 16.01 5.61
C ALA A 267 -4.44 15.66 4.12
N TYR A 268 -5.67 15.32 3.72
CA TYR A 268 -6.01 15.06 2.33
C TYR A 268 -6.85 16.23 1.81
N ASP A 269 -6.40 16.85 0.73
CA ASP A 269 -7.20 17.78 -0.06
C ASP A 269 -7.73 17.06 -1.32
N PRO A 270 -9.06 16.80 -1.42
CA PRO A 270 -9.68 16.16 -2.57
C PRO A 270 -9.77 17.01 -3.84
N GLU A 271 -9.52 18.32 -3.79
CA GLU A 271 -9.98 19.25 -4.83
C GLU A 271 -8.99 19.53 -5.97
N ASN A 272 -7.86 18.81 -6.05
CA ASN A 272 -6.91 19.06 -7.13
C ASN A 272 -7.33 18.37 -8.45
N GLU A 273 -7.99 19.12 -9.32
CA GLU A 273 -8.48 18.70 -10.66
C GLU A 273 -7.37 18.74 -11.73
N GLU A 274 -6.37 17.86 -11.66
CA GLU A 274 -5.41 17.65 -12.77
C GLU A 274 -5.61 16.31 -13.51
N ASP A 275 -5.22 16.29 -14.80
CA ASP A 275 -5.46 15.20 -15.75
C ASP A 275 -4.74 13.88 -15.36
N ASP A 276 -5.48 12.76 -15.43
CA ASP A 276 -5.10 11.37 -15.09
C ASP A 276 -4.82 11.12 -13.59
N MET A 277 -5.88 10.77 -12.85
CA MET A 277 -5.84 10.37 -11.43
C MET A 277 -4.74 9.35 -11.11
N MET A 278 -4.37 8.46 -12.04
CA MET A 278 -3.30 7.49 -11.81
C MET A 278 -1.90 8.09 -11.86
N GLU A 279 -1.68 9.10 -12.71
CA GLU A 279 -0.40 9.83 -12.75
C GLU A 279 -0.18 10.63 -11.47
N MET A 280 -1.23 11.26 -10.93
CA MET A 280 -1.18 11.99 -9.66
C MET A 280 -0.90 11.08 -8.45
N GLU A 281 -1.60 9.94 -8.36
CA GLU A 281 -1.41 8.99 -7.25
C GLU A 281 -0.01 8.39 -7.27
N GLU A 282 0.52 8.07 -8.45
CA GLU A 282 1.89 7.58 -8.61
C GLU A 282 2.91 8.65 -8.19
N GLU A 283 2.70 9.92 -8.55
CA GLU A 283 3.62 10.99 -8.18
C GLU A 283 3.62 11.23 -6.66
N ARG A 284 2.45 11.15 -6.02
CA ARG A 284 2.35 11.16 -4.55
C ARG A 284 3.14 10.02 -3.91
N ARG A 285 3.05 8.80 -4.47
CA ARG A 285 3.82 7.65 -3.98
C ARG A 285 5.32 7.88 -4.10
N ARG A 286 5.80 8.46 -5.21
CA ARG A 286 7.23 8.79 -5.36
C ARG A 286 7.72 9.80 -4.34
N MET A 287 6.92 10.84 -4.06
CA MET A 287 7.26 11.79 -3.01
C MET A 287 7.40 11.09 -1.65
N ARG A 288 6.48 10.16 -1.35
CA ARG A 288 6.56 9.34 -0.13
C ARG A 288 7.79 8.42 -0.12
N GLU A 289 8.10 7.75 -1.23
CA GLU A 289 9.26 6.87 -1.36
C GLU A 289 10.58 7.63 -1.19
N GLU A 290 10.67 8.85 -1.72
CA GLU A 290 11.84 9.71 -1.57
C GLU A 290 12.04 10.10 -0.10
N ILE A 291 10.98 10.57 0.56
CA ILE A 291 11.03 10.91 2.00
C ILE A 291 11.47 9.69 2.82
N MET A 292 10.91 8.51 2.56
CA MET A 292 11.34 7.29 3.26
C MET A 292 12.82 6.99 2.97
N THR A 293 13.26 7.06 1.72
CA THR A 293 14.66 6.76 1.36
C THR A 293 15.67 7.72 1.99
N GLU A 294 15.31 9.00 2.17
CA GLU A 294 16.22 10.03 2.70
C GLU A 294 16.23 10.14 4.23
N VAL A 295 15.12 9.78 4.87
CA VAL A 295 14.87 10.00 6.30
C VAL A 295 14.95 8.69 7.09
N ASP A 296 14.29 7.61 6.64
CA ASP A 296 14.29 6.29 7.30
C ASP A 296 15.68 5.65 7.19
N THR A 297 16.43 5.68 8.28
CA THR A 297 17.83 5.27 8.31
C THR A 297 17.97 3.83 8.79
N ASP A 298 17.06 3.35 9.65
CA ASP A 298 17.08 1.96 10.14
C ASP A 298 16.29 0.98 9.26
N GLY A 299 15.53 1.50 8.29
CA GLY A 299 14.79 0.72 7.30
C GLY A 299 13.56 0.04 7.89
N ASP A 300 13.04 0.53 9.03
CA ASP A 300 11.81 0.05 9.66
C ASP A 300 10.52 0.57 8.99
N GLN A 301 10.70 1.40 7.95
CA GLN A 301 9.73 1.84 6.95
C GLN A 301 8.67 2.80 7.53
N ILE A 302 9.05 3.43 8.62
CA ILE A 302 8.40 4.50 9.37
C ILE A 302 9.48 5.62 9.57
N ILE A 303 9.22 6.70 10.33
CA ILE A 303 10.16 7.82 10.52
C ILE A 303 10.07 8.35 11.97
N SER A 304 11.18 8.35 12.71
CA SER A 304 11.24 8.68 14.16
C SER A 304 11.55 10.18 14.53
N GLU A 305 11.31 10.67 15.79
CA GLU A 305 11.68 12.04 16.33
C GLU A 305 13.20 12.19 16.35
N GLN A 306 13.91 11.09 16.13
CA GLN A 306 15.35 11.09 16.01
C GLN A 306 15.76 11.20 14.55
N GLU A 307 15.30 10.30 13.68
CA GLU A 307 15.64 10.32 12.24
C GLU A 307 15.20 11.61 11.56
N PHE A 308 13.98 12.07 11.83
CA PHE A 308 13.49 13.34 11.32
C PHE A 308 14.35 14.51 11.82
N MET A 309 14.68 14.53 13.12
CA MET A 309 15.52 15.58 13.70
C MET A 309 16.99 15.48 13.27
N GLU A 310 17.46 14.33 12.81
CA GLU A 310 18.77 14.14 12.22
C GLU A 310 18.76 14.59 10.75
N HIS A 311 17.70 14.27 10.00
CA HIS A 311 17.49 14.75 8.63
C HIS A 311 17.42 16.28 8.57
N THR A 312 16.71 16.93 9.49
CA THR A 312 16.63 18.42 9.55
C THR A 312 17.97 19.11 9.82
N LYS A 313 19.01 18.38 10.24
CA LYS A 313 20.38 18.91 10.40
C LYS A 313 21.26 18.71 9.17
N LYS A 314 20.82 17.89 8.21
CA LYS A 314 21.55 17.63 6.96
C LYS A 314 21.52 18.89 6.08
N GLN A 315 22.52 19.06 5.23
CA GLN A 315 22.54 20.23 4.34
C GLN A 315 21.45 20.14 3.28
N GLU A 316 21.13 18.92 2.86
CA GLU A 316 20.10 18.56 1.89
C GLU A 316 18.72 19.08 2.29
N PHE A 317 18.38 19.05 3.58
CA PHE A 317 17.11 19.57 4.10
C PHE A 317 16.91 21.08 3.83
N HIS A 318 18.02 21.83 3.86
CA HIS A 318 18.03 23.28 3.64
C HIS A 318 18.26 23.68 2.17
N LYS A 319 18.37 22.71 1.26
CA LYS A 319 18.49 23.02 -0.16
C LYS A 319 17.11 23.23 -0.76
N ASN A 320 16.95 24.36 -1.44
CA ASN A 320 15.78 24.65 -2.25
C ASN A 320 15.94 23.96 -3.62
N GLU A 321 16.12 22.64 -3.61
CA GLU A 321 16.04 21.82 -4.82
C GLU A 321 14.55 21.60 -5.15
N ASP A 322 14.23 21.68 -6.44
CA ASP A 322 12.86 21.61 -6.91
C ASP A 322 12.52 20.14 -7.19
N TRP A 323 11.32 19.72 -6.83
CA TRP A 323 10.88 18.36 -7.16
C TRP A 323 10.70 18.22 -8.68
N GLU A 324 11.53 17.38 -9.29
CA GLU A 324 11.43 17.07 -10.71
C GLU A 324 10.33 16.02 -10.94
N VAL A 325 9.15 16.47 -11.35
CA VAL A 325 8.07 15.56 -11.80
C VAL A 325 8.57 14.75 -12.99
N ARG A 326 8.84 13.46 -12.79
CA ARG A 326 9.36 12.62 -13.88
C ARG A 326 8.27 12.40 -14.91
N THR A 327 8.45 12.99 -16.09
CA THR A 327 7.57 12.72 -17.22
C THR A 327 7.85 11.33 -17.79
N LYS A 328 7.04 10.35 -17.37
CA LYS A 328 6.91 8.99 -17.90
C LYS A 328 8.17 8.11 -17.75
N PRO A 329 8.02 6.81 -17.45
CA PRO A 329 9.15 5.89 -17.53
C PRO A 329 9.70 5.89 -18.97
N GLU A 330 11.02 6.07 -19.13
CA GLU A 330 11.66 5.92 -20.43
C GLU A 330 11.47 4.48 -20.92
N VAL A 331 10.51 4.28 -21.81
CA VAL A 331 10.35 3.00 -22.51
C VAL A 331 11.57 2.82 -23.40
N ASN A 332 12.55 2.09 -22.88
CA ASN A 332 13.81 1.81 -23.55
C ASN A 332 13.52 1.15 -24.92
N GLN A 333 13.85 1.86 -26.00
CA GLN A 333 13.40 1.57 -27.37
C GLN A 333 14.01 0.29 -27.99
N ASN A 334 14.81 -0.45 -27.23
CA ASN A 334 15.64 -1.54 -27.75
C ASN A 334 15.04 -2.94 -27.60
N LEU A 335 13.88 -3.11 -26.95
CA LEU A 335 13.29 -4.44 -26.73
C LEU A 335 12.44 -4.97 -27.90
N THR A 336 12.16 -4.17 -28.93
CA THR A 336 11.40 -4.62 -30.12
C THR A 336 12.27 -4.99 -31.32
N ARG A 337 13.60 -4.87 -31.23
CA ARG A 337 14.52 -5.17 -32.35
C ARG A 337 15.05 -6.60 -32.41
N THR A 338 14.80 -7.44 -31.41
CA THR A 338 15.42 -8.78 -31.33
C THR A 338 14.58 -9.93 -31.90
N ASN A 339 13.35 -9.70 -32.35
CA ASN A 339 12.48 -10.78 -32.89
C ASN A 339 12.11 -10.65 -34.38
N SER A 340 12.73 -9.75 -35.14
CA SER A 340 12.50 -9.64 -36.60
C SER A 340 13.67 -10.17 -37.46
N GLY A 341 14.56 -11.00 -36.91
CA GLY A 341 15.79 -11.44 -37.58
C GLY A 341 16.00 -12.96 -37.69
N LEU A 342 14.96 -13.78 -37.53
CA LEU A 342 15.04 -15.22 -37.76
C LEU A 342 13.85 -15.68 -38.60
N ASN A 343 13.91 -15.40 -39.89
CA ASN A 343 13.30 -16.17 -40.97
C ASN A 343 13.72 -15.54 -42.30
N HIS A 344 14.86 -16.00 -42.82
CA HIS A 344 15.13 -16.24 -44.25
C HIS A 344 16.60 -16.65 -44.37
N ASP A 345 16.84 -17.97 -44.36
CA ASP A 345 17.49 -18.72 -45.44
C ASP A 345 17.35 -20.23 -45.19
#